data_AF-A0A358PEK2-F1
#
_entry.id   AF-A0A358PEK2-F1
#
_cell.length_a   1.000
_cell.length_b   1.000
_cell.length_c   1.000
_cell.angle_alpha   90.00
_cell.angle_beta   90.00
_cell.angle_gamma   90.00
#
_symmetry.space_group_name_H-M   'P 1'
#
loop_
_entity.id
_entity.type
_entity.pdbx_description
1 polymer ?
#
loop_
_entity_poly.entity_id
_entity_poly.type
_entity_poly.pdbx_seq_one_letter_code
_entity_poly.pdbx_strand_id
1 'polypeptide(L)'
;WNAGVIGIAASRIAEMYHRPTILFSESDGILKGSARSIDGVNIHEVLCCCREFFVRFGGHAKAAGITMESAFFEDFRLKLNACLKTGYDDSVFIPCKRYEFDIPLEQVTRELIAELTRLAPFGESNPSPVFRSRHVAVSRLRRFGSDAQHTKMDVSPSISSSAAPLDAVWFASAASYYRLLNADTVDILYTPGINNWNGFDSIQLRVVSAKAEQPRDIDAYIEKGMRYFCNGLLENLSYRLSEPEQLPEICETTLAELCSRSISGLLVLVFSVESAKKILDEIRSSQIGNVDICYSCVADSPVCCNTVLLAPQLANLPAFGFSKVVFYDNPPCSGVCTAISRRMSSASMLRMPCTNSDFGRVALHFACDRDFMVCSYKLVQSILAASPCSQGELCGKMSNKLNVPVYCALFAVRVFIELGFIEFTPGGALRNSSEIRPAPLCASTLYSAVERLRTRNFPDSEQDDSDE
;
A
#
# COMPACT_ATOMS: atom_id res chain seq x y z
N TRP A 1 -16.14 -14.69 -25.67
CA TRP A 1 -14.96 -15.40 -25.14
C TRP A 1 -14.97 -16.82 -25.68
N ASN A 2 -13.85 -17.55 -25.72
CA ASN A 2 -13.92 -18.97 -26.09
C ASN A 2 -14.59 -19.78 -24.96
N ALA A 3 -15.70 -20.45 -25.25
CA ALA A 3 -16.47 -21.22 -24.29
C ALA A 3 -15.65 -22.33 -23.59
N GLY A 4 -14.57 -22.83 -24.19
CA GLY A 4 -13.67 -23.81 -23.55
C GLY A 4 -12.80 -23.24 -22.43
N VAL A 5 -12.63 -21.90 -22.38
CA VAL A 5 -11.67 -21.25 -21.46
C VAL A 5 -12.38 -20.45 -20.35
N ILE A 6 -13.66 -20.11 -20.51
CA ILE A 6 -14.42 -19.30 -19.54
C ILE A 6 -14.42 -19.90 -18.13
N GLY A 7 -14.39 -21.23 -17.99
CA GLY A 7 -14.38 -21.87 -16.67
C GLY A 7 -13.07 -21.68 -15.90
N ILE A 8 -11.93 -21.73 -16.59
CA ILE A 8 -10.61 -21.51 -15.98
C ILE A 8 -10.49 -20.04 -15.58
N ALA A 9 -10.89 -19.14 -16.47
CA ALA A 9 -10.85 -17.72 -16.18
C ALA A 9 -11.81 -17.31 -15.06
N ALA A 10 -13.02 -17.86 -15.01
CA ALA A 10 -13.96 -17.62 -13.90
C ALA A 10 -13.37 -18.09 -12.56
N SER A 11 -12.59 -19.18 -12.56
CA SER A 11 -11.94 -19.69 -11.35
C SER A 11 -10.87 -18.70 -10.88
N ARG A 12 -10.01 -18.23 -11.80
CA ARG A 12 -8.96 -17.24 -11.48
C ARG A 12 -9.54 -15.91 -10.99
N ILE A 13 -10.64 -15.45 -11.57
CA ILE A 13 -11.31 -14.22 -11.11
C ILE A 13 -11.95 -14.45 -9.74
N ALA A 14 -12.62 -15.59 -9.52
CA ALA A 14 -13.20 -15.92 -8.23
C ALA A 14 -12.14 -16.00 -7.11
N GLU A 15 -10.98 -16.57 -7.41
CA GLU A 15 -9.82 -16.59 -6.51
C GLU A 15 -9.25 -15.19 -6.26
N MET A 16 -9.02 -14.43 -7.33
CA MET A 16 -8.40 -13.09 -7.26
C MET A 16 -9.26 -12.11 -6.48
N TYR A 17 -10.57 -12.09 -6.72
CA TYR A 17 -11.50 -11.15 -6.10
C TYR A 17 -12.14 -11.69 -4.82
N HIS A 18 -12.00 -12.99 -4.55
CA HIS A 18 -12.76 -13.70 -3.52
C HIS A 18 -14.26 -13.40 -3.63
N ARG A 19 -14.80 -13.54 -4.86
CA ARG A 19 -16.22 -13.34 -5.17
C ARG A 19 -16.71 -14.46 -6.08
N PRO A 20 -17.94 -14.97 -5.88
CA PRO A 20 -18.57 -15.85 -6.86
C PRO A 20 -18.57 -15.16 -8.23
N THR A 21 -18.11 -15.87 -9.25
CA THR A 21 -17.90 -15.33 -10.58
C THR A 21 -18.61 -16.18 -11.62
N ILE A 22 -19.32 -15.53 -12.53
CA ILE A 22 -19.95 -16.17 -13.67
C ILE A 22 -19.48 -15.46 -14.93
N LEU A 23 -18.86 -16.21 -15.84
CA LEU A 23 -18.46 -15.71 -17.15
C LEU A 23 -19.31 -16.34 -18.23
N PHE A 24 -19.72 -15.52 -19.20
CA PHE A 24 -20.53 -15.96 -20.34
C PHE A 24 -19.78 -15.84 -21.66
N SER A 25 -20.09 -16.75 -22.56
CA SER A 25 -19.79 -16.66 -23.99
C SER A 25 -21.09 -16.57 -24.75
N GLU A 26 -21.22 -15.58 -25.62
CA GLU A 26 -22.37 -15.42 -26.51
C GLU A 26 -22.12 -16.08 -27.87
N SER A 27 -23.15 -16.75 -28.39
CA SER A 27 -23.27 -17.20 -29.78
C SER A 27 -24.74 -17.21 -30.15
N ASP A 28 -25.11 -16.55 -31.25
CA ASP A 28 -26.47 -16.59 -31.83
C ASP A 28 -27.59 -16.23 -30.83
N GLY A 29 -27.37 -15.21 -29.99
CA GLY A 29 -28.33 -14.78 -28.96
C GLY A 29 -28.43 -15.70 -27.73
N ILE A 30 -27.60 -16.74 -27.66
CA ILE A 30 -27.52 -17.66 -26.52
C ILE A 30 -26.21 -17.45 -25.77
N LEU A 31 -26.33 -17.28 -24.46
CA LEU A 31 -25.21 -17.21 -23.53
C LEU A 31 -24.94 -18.59 -22.93
N LYS A 32 -23.70 -19.07 -23.07
CA LYS A 32 -23.18 -20.23 -22.33
C LYS A 32 -22.26 -19.73 -21.21
N GLY A 33 -22.67 -19.99 -19.98
CA GLY A 33 -22.01 -19.50 -18.77
C GLY A 33 -21.27 -20.59 -17.99
N SER A 34 -20.18 -20.21 -17.35
CA SER A 34 -19.50 -21.02 -16.34
C SER A 34 -19.40 -20.24 -15.03
N ALA A 35 -20.02 -20.76 -13.99
CA ALA A 35 -19.99 -20.22 -12.64
C ALA A 35 -18.91 -20.90 -11.78
N ARG A 36 -18.25 -20.12 -10.94
CA ARG A 36 -17.26 -20.55 -9.94
C ARG A 36 -17.54 -19.82 -8.64
N SER A 37 -17.56 -20.57 -7.55
CA SER A 37 -17.83 -20.04 -6.22
C SER A 37 -16.58 -19.96 -5.37
N ILE A 38 -16.71 -19.26 -4.25
CA ILE A 38 -15.74 -19.22 -3.15
C ILE A 38 -16.20 -20.15 -2.02
N ASP A 39 -15.31 -20.44 -1.08
CA ASP A 39 -15.69 -21.15 0.14
C ASP A 39 -16.74 -20.36 0.92
N GLY A 40 -17.76 -21.05 1.44
CA GLY A 40 -18.88 -20.44 2.16
C GLY A 40 -20.04 -20.00 1.29
N VAL A 41 -19.92 -19.99 -0.05
CA VAL A 41 -21.04 -19.68 -0.96
C VAL A 41 -21.40 -20.88 -1.81
N ASN A 42 -22.66 -21.35 -1.71
CA ASN A 42 -23.20 -22.37 -2.60
C ASN A 42 -23.79 -21.72 -3.86
N ILE A 43 -23.00 -21.66 -4.94
CA ILE A 43 -23.45 -20.99 -6.16
C ILE A 43 -24.65 -21.69 -6.82
N HIS A 44 -24.77 -23.01 -6.65
CA HIS A 44 -25.89 -23.76 -7.23
C HIS A 44 -27.21 -23.35 -6.57
N GLU A 45 -27.25 -23.19 -5.25
CA GLU A 45 -28.43 -22.72 -4.53
C GLU A 45 -28.83 -21.30 -4.94
N VAL A 46 -27.85 -20.40 -5.08
CA VAL A 46 -28.12 -19.03 -5.57
C VAL A 46 -28.69 -19.06 -6.98
N LEU A 47 -28.15 -19.92 -7.86
CA LEU A 47 -28.68 -20.09 -9.21
C LEU A 47 -30.11 -20.68 -9.21
N CYS A 48 -30.45 -21.57 -8.27
CA CYS A 48 -31.83 -22.06 -8.15
C CYS A 48 -32.84 -20.92 -7.91
N CYS A 49 -32.45 -19.85 -7.21
CA CYS A 49 -33.28 -18.66 -7.03
C CYS A 49 -33.49 -17.85 -8.33
N CYS A 50 -32.71 -18.11 -9.37
CA CYS A 50 -32.74 -17.43 -10.68
C CYS A 50 -33.19 -18.35 -11.82
N ARG A 51 -33.84 -19.48 -11.50
CA ARG A 51 -34.18 -20.54 -12.46
C ARG A 51 -34.98 -20.04 -13.67
N GLU A 52 -35.80 -19.00 -13.52
CA GLU A 52 -36.64 -18.47 -14.61
C GLU A 52 -35.83 -17.92 -15.79
N PHE A 53 -34.57 -17.54 -15.59
CA PHE A 53 -33.74 -16.98 -16.65
C PHE A 53 -33.01 -18.03 -17.49
N PHE A 54 -33.07 -19.31 -17.10
CA PHE A 54 -32.22 -20.35 -17.68
C PHE A 54 -32.99 -21.26 -18.63
N VAL A 55 -32.43 -21.46 -19.83
CA VAL A 55 -32.81 -22.58 -20.71
C VAL A 55 -32.33 -23.89 -20.10
N ARG A 56 -31.11 -23.89 -19.53
CA ARG A 56 -30.52 -25.05 -18.84
C ARG A 56 -29.51 -24.56 -17.81
N PHE A 57 -29.50 -25.17 -16.63
CA PHE A 57 -28.42 -24.99 -15.66
C PHE A 57 -28.24 -26.26 -14.83
N GLY A 58 -27.05 -26.42 -14.24
CA GLY A 58 -26.75 -27.52 -13.33
C GLY A 58 -25.32 -27.46 -12.81
N GLY A 59 -25.05 -28.15 -11.70
CA GLY A 59 -23.74 -28.17 -11.07
C GLY A 59 -23.80 -28.51 -9.59
N HIS A 60 -22.81 -28.02 -8.85
CA HIS A 60 -22.66 -28.23 -7.41
C HIS A 60 -22.27 -26.92 -6.71
N ALA A 61 -22.08 -26.98 -5.39
CA ALA A 61 -21.84 -25.79 -4.57
C ALA A 61 -20.69 -24.89 -5.05
N LYS A 62 -19.61 -25.45 -5.62
CA LYS A 62 -18.44 -24.68 -6.08
C LYS A 62 -18.46 -24.29 -7.56
N ALA A 63 -19.29 -24.92 -8.39
CA ALA A 63 -19.26 -24.72 -9.83
C ALA A 63 -20.58 -25.11 -10.50
N ALA A 64 -20.98 -24.34 -11.51
CA ALA A 64 -22.16 -24.66 -12.32
C ALA A 64 -22.00 -24.22 -13.78
N GLY A 65 -22.72 -24.90 -14.67
CA GLY A 65 -22.88 -24.51 -16.07
C GLY A 65 -24.27 -23.90 -16.29
N ILE A 66 -24.33 -22.85 -17.12
CA ILE A 66 -25.55 -22.07 -17.37
C ILE A 66 -25.75 -21.91 -18.88
N THR A 67 -26.99 -21.95 -19.34
CA THR A 67 -27.40 -21.57 -20.70
C THR A 67 -28.66 -20.71 -20.60
N MET A 68 -28.63 -19.52 -21.19
CA MET A 68 -29.73 -18.56 -21.18
C MET A 68 -29.76 -17.72 -22.46
N GLU A 69 -30.89 -17.08 -22.76
CA GLU A 69 -30.96 -16.08 -23.83
C GLU A 69 -30.29 -14.77 -23.40
N SER A 70 -29.58 -14.12 -24.31
CA SER A 70 -28.83 -12.89 -23.99
C SER A 70 -29.72 -11.73 -23.56
N ALA A 71 -30.98 -11.72 -24.00
CA ALA A 71 -31.98 -10.73 -23.59
C ALA A 71 -32.22 -10.67 -22.07
N PHE A 72 -32.05 -11.78 -21.35
CA PHE A 72 -32.29 -11.84 -19.89
C PHE A 72 -31.06 -11.52 -19.04
N PHE A 73 -29.91 -11.19 -19.66
CA PHE A 73 -28.64 -11.07 -18.95
C PHE A 73 -28.67 -10.03 -17.82
N GLU A 74 -29.21 -8.85 -18.07
CA GLU A 74 -29.25 -7.77 -17.07
C GLU A 74 -30.19 -8.10 -15.90
N ASP A 75 -31.37 -8.65 -16.18
CA ASP A 75 -32.32 -9.07 -15.14
C ASP A 75 -31.73 -10.18 -14.26
N PHE A 76 -31.08 -11.16 -14.90
CA PHE A 76 -30.34 -12.21 -14.20
C PHE A 76 -29.24 -11.62 -13.31
N ARG A 77 -28.41 -10.71 -13.85
CA ARG A 77 -27.32 -10.07 -13.10
C ARG A 77 -27.85 -9.35 -11.87
N LEU A 78 -28.95 -8.60 -11.99
CA LEU A 78 -29.55 -7.89 -10.88
C LEU A 78 -30.11 -8.85 -9.82
N LYS A 79 -30.89 -9.88 -10.24
CA LYS A 79 -31.47 -10.85 -9.31
C LYS A 79 -30.39 -11.65 -8.58
N LEU A 80 -29.37 -12.14 -9.28
CA LEU A 80 -28.26 -12.90 -8.69
C LEU A 80 -27.54 -12.10 -7.60
N ASN A 81 -27.21 -10.84 -7.89
CA ASN A 81 -26.55 -9.97 -6.91
C ASN A 81 -27.43 -9.69 -5.69
N ALA A 82 -28.74 -9.51 -5.89
CA ALA A 82 -29.69 -9.37 -4.79
C ALA A 82 -29.74 -10.64 -3.92
N CYS A 83 -29.83 -11.83 -4.53
CA CYS A 83 -29.82 -13.11 -3.81
C CYS A 83 -28.53 -13.32 -3.01
N LEU A 84 -27.36 -12.96 -3.56
CA LEU A 84 -26.09 -13.04 -2.83
C LEU A 84 -26.07 -12.08 -1.64
N LYS A 85 -26.54 -10.84 -1.83
CA LYS A 85 -26.54 -9.81 -0.78
C LYS A 85 -27.50 -10.12 0.36
N THR A 86 -28.63 -10.78 0.09
CA THR A 86 -29.61 -11.13 1.13
C THR A 86 -29.40 -12.51 1.74
N GLY A 87 -28.80 -13.43 0.99
CA GLY A 87 -28.62 -14.82 1.42
C GLY A 87 -27.34 -15.11 2.20
N TYR A 88 -26.36 -14.20 2.19
CA TYR A 88 -25.06 -14.41 2.81
C TYR A 88 -24.65 -13.20 3.66
N ASP A 89 -23.94 -13.47 4.75
CA ASP A 89 -23.29 -12.45 5.55
C ASP A 89 -22.06 -11.90 4.81
N ASP A 90 -21.82 -10.60 4.97
CA ASP A 90 -20.71 -9.88 4.33
C ASP A 90 -19.34 -10.47 4.67
N SER A 91 -19.19 -11.11 5.84
CA SER A 91 -17.95 -11.77 6.25
C SER A 91 -17.53 -12.94 5.37
N VAL A 92 -18.48 -13.61 4.69
CA VAL A 92 -18.19 -14.71 3.76
C VAL A 92 -17.37 -14.21 2.57
N PHE A 93 -17.49 -12.94 2.22
CA PHE A 93 -16.77 -12.32 1.12
C PHE A 93 -15.41 -11.73 1.57
N ILE A 94 -14.99 -11.99 2.80
CA ILE A 94 -13.66 -11.61 3.32
C ILE A 94 -12.73 -12.81 3.20
N PRO A 95 -11.61 -12.70 2.45
CA PRO A 95 -10.64 -13.79 2.34
C PRO A 95 -10.13 -14.22 3.72
N CYS A 96 -10.38 -15.47 4.07
CA CYS A 96 -9.90 -16.07 5.31
C CYS A 96 -8.80 -17.10 5.04
N LYS A 97 -7.84 -17.22 5.97
CA LYS A 97 -6.84 -18.29 5.98
C LYS A 97 -7.03 -19.13 7.24
N ARG A 98 -7.12 -20.44 7.05
CA ARG A 98 -7.14 -21.42 8.15
C ARG A 98 -5.71 -21.70 8.60
N TYR A 99 -5.56 -21.97 9.89
CA TYR A 99 -4.33 -22.35 10.55
C TYR A 99 -4.72 -23.27 11.72
N GLU A 100 -3.77 -24.07 12.19
CA GLU A 100 -3.99 -25.13 13.16
C GLU A 100 -4.06 -24.54 14.57
N PHE A 101 -2.96 -23.98 15.07
CA PHE A 101 -2.86 -23.43 16.42
C PHE A 101 -1.90 -22.24 16.48
N ASP A 102 -2.00 -21.49 17.58
CA ASP A 102 -0.99 -20.50 17.95
C ASP A 102 0.22 -21.21 18.56
N ILE A 103 1.42 -20.88 18.07
CA ILE A 103 2.68 -21.39 18.60
C ILE A 103 3.66 -20.22 18.82
N PRO A 104 4.28 -20.11 20.01
CA PRO A 104 5.40 -19.18 20.21
C PRO A 104 6.52 -19.49 19.23
N LEU A 105 7.18 -18.45 18.71
CA LEU A 105 8.20 -18.62 17.68
C LEU A 105 9.39 -19.47 18.19
N GLU A 106 9.67 -19.42 19.49
CA GLU A 106 10.72 -20.19 20.18
C GLU A 106 10.47 -21.70 20.15
N GLN A 107 9.21 -22.14 20.01
CA GLN A 107 8.88 -23.56 19.94
C GLN A 107 9.04 -24.13 18.52
N VAL A 108 9.35 -23.29 17.53
CA VAL A 108 9.66 -23.73 16.17
C VAL A 108 11.07 -24.30 16.13
N THR A 109 11.18 -25.59 16.46
CA THR A 109 12.44 -26.33 16.58
C THR A 109 12.59 -27.37 15.46
N ARG A 110 13.80 -27.94 15.33
CA ARG A 110 14.05 -29.02 14.36
C ARG A 110 13.26 -30.27 14.71
N GLU A 111 13.09 -30.52 16.00
CA GLU A 111 12.34 -31.63 16.56
C GLU A 111 10.87 -31.53 16.16
N LEU A 112 10.24 -30.35 16.35
CA LEU A 112 8.88 -30.10 15.88
C LEU A 112 8.77 -30.34 14.37
N ILE A 113 9.71 -29.83 13.57
CA ILE A 113 9.67 -30.00 12.10
C ILE A 113 9.80 -31.48 11.72
N ALA A 114 10.64 -32.25 12.41
CA ALA A 114 10.77 -33.68 12.20
C ALA A 114 9.47 -34.43 12.52
N GLU A 115 8.79 -34.07 13.61
CA GLU A 115 7.47 -34.61 13.97
C GLU A 115 6.42 -34.29 12.90
N LEU A 116 6.35 -33.04 12.45
CA LEU A 116 5.41 -32.61 11.40
C LEU A 116 5.66 -33.33 10.07
N THR A 117 6.93 -33.59 9.74
CA THR A 117 7.30 -34.30 8.51
C THR A 117 6.74 -35.72 8.47
N ARG A 118 6.48 -36.35 9.63
CA ARG A 118 5.87 -37.69 9.71
C ARG A 118 4.39 -37.71 9.28
N LEU A 119 3.74 -36.56 9.16
CA LEU A 119 2.36 -36.43 8.69
C LEU A 119 2.23 -36.45 7.15
N ALA A 120 3.36 -36.46 6.43
CA ALA A 120 3.39 -36.58 4.98
C ALA A 120 2.84 -37.95 4.50
N PRO A 121 2.35 -38.08 3.25
CA PRO A 121 2.39 -37.09 2.17
C PRO A 121 1.33 -35.99 2.29
N PHE A 122 1.74 -34.75 2.01
CA PHE A 122 0.82 -33.62 1.96
C PHE A 122 0.17 -33.46 0.57
N GLY A 123 -1.06 -32.96 0.54
CA GLY A 123 -1.85 -32.72 -0.68
C GLY A 123 -3.20 -32.10 -0.37
N GLU A 124 -4.11 -32.07 -1.34
CA GLU A 124 -5.45 -31.46 -1.19
C GLU A 124 -6.23 -32.01 0.01
N SER A 125 -6.18 -33.33 0.23
CA SER A 125 -6.87 -33.99 1.35
C SER A 125 -6.03 -34.08 2.63
N ASN A 126 -4.78 -33.61 2.62
CA ASN A 126 -3.89 -33.58 3.77
C ASN A 126 -2.94 -32.37 3.63
N PRO A 127 -3.42 -31.13 3.80
CA PRO A 127 -2.59 -29.95 3.60
C PRO A 127 -1.45 -29.90 4.62
N SER A 128 -0.35 -29.24 4.26
CA SER A 128 0.73 -28.99 5.22
C SER A 128 0.22 -28.11 6.38
N PRO A 129 0.55 -28.42 7.65
CA PRO A 129 0.16 -27.60 8.77
C PRO A 129 0.66 -26.16 8.65
N VAL A 130 -0.21 -25.21 9.01
CA VAL A 130 0.03 -23.77 9.06
C VAL A 130 -0.15 -23.29 10.50
N PHE A 131 0.91 -22.76 11.09
CA PHE A 131 0.86 -22.23 12.45
C PHE A 131 0.76 -20.72 12.44
N ARG A 132 0.28 -20.15 13.55
CA ARG A 132 0.35 -18.72 13.79
C ARG A 132 1.34 -18.42 14.91
N SER A 133 2.25 -17.48 14.67
CA SER A 133 2.97 -16.80 15.74
C SER A 133 2.57 -15.34 15.76
N ARG A 134 2.26 -14.83 16.95
CA ARG A 134 1.84 -13.45 17.16
C ARG A 134 2.99 -12.61 17.66
N HIS A 135 2.92 -11.30 17.40
CA HIS A 135 3.85 -10.32 17.96
C HIS A 135 5.34 -10.58 17.64
N VAL A 136 5.64 -11.24 16.52
CA VAL A 136 7.03 -11.53 16.15
C VAL A 136 7.68 -10.28 15.59
N ALA A 137 8.88 -9.96 16.06
CA ALA A 137 9.65 -8.83 15.58
C ALA A 137 10.16 -9.08 14.16
N VAL A 138 10.08 -8.07 13.30
CA VAL A 138 10.52 -8.15 11.91
C VAL A 138 11.78 -7.33 11.69
N SER A 139 12.75 -7.93 11.01
CA SER A 139 13.94 -7.22 10.54
C SER A 139 14.34 -7.70 9.14
N ARG A 140 15.27 -6.96 8.50
CA ARG A 140 15.80 -7.25 7.15
C ARG A 140 14.74 -7.56 6.07
N LEU A 141 13.56 -6.93 6.19
CA LEU A 141 12.48 -7.01 5.22
C LEU A 141 12.97 -6.53 3.85
N ARG A 142 12.87 -7.38 2.84
CA ARG A 142 13.28 -7.07 1.46
C ARG A 142 12.45 -7.84 0.45
N ARG A 143 12.40 -7.33 -0.77
CA ARG A 143 11.86 -8.09 -1.91
C ARG A 143 12.97 -8.83 -2.65
N PHE A 144 12.64 -9.96 -3.27
CA PHE A 144 13.57 -10.76 -4.08
C PHE A 144 12.86 -11.50 -5.23
N GLY A 145 13.63 -12.18 -6.08
CA GLY A 145 13.16 -12.84 -7.30
C GLY A 145 13.30 -11.96 -8.54
N SER A 146 13.07 -12.52 -9.73
CA SER A 146 13.31 -11.88 -11.04
C SER A 146 12.60 -10.55 -11.24
N ASP A 147 11.53 -10.29 -10.47
CA ASP A 147 10.73 -9.07 -10.57
C ASP A 147 10.37 -8.49 -9.19
N ALA A 148 11.18 -8.78 -8.16
CA ALA A 148 10.88 -8.41 -6.77
C ALA A 148 9.48 -8.88 -6.30
N GLN A 149 9.02 -10.02 -6.85
CA GLN A 149 7.68 -10.59 -6.64
C GLN A 149 7.51 -11.32 -5.30
N HIS A 150 8.58 -11.53 -4.55
CA HIS A 150 8.59 -12.25 -3.28
C HIS A 150 9.13 -11.38 -2.16
N THR A 151 8.73 -11.66 -0.92
CA THR A 151 9.21 -10.96 0.27
C THR A 151 10.02 -11.93 1.13
N LYS A 152 11.13 -11.45 1.68
CA LYS A 152 11.97 -12.17 2.64
C LYS A 152 12.18 -11.28 3.86
N MET A 153 12.12 -11.86 5.05
CA MET A 153 12.31 -11.16 6.31
C MET A 153 12.93 -12.08 7.36
N ASP A 154 13.64 -11.49 8.30
CA ASP A 154 14.16 -12.15 9.49
C ASP A 154 13.13 -11.93 10.60
N VAL A 155 12.70 -12.99 11.29
CA VAL A 155 11.74 -12.92 12.40
C VAL A 155 12.33 -13.41 13.70
N SER A 156 12.07 -12.66 14.78
CA SER A 156 12.48 -12.98 16.15
C SER A 156 11.29 -12.95 17.10
N PRO A 157 11.33 -13.65 18.25
CA PRO A 157 10.18 -13.70 19.14
C PRO A 157 9.77 -12.35 19.72
N SER A 158 10.71 -11.42 19.88
CA SER A 158 10.46 -10.05 20.33
C SER A 158 11.54 -9.09 19.82
N ILE A 159 11.29 -7.79 19.93
CA ILE A 159 12.21 -6.72 19.47
C ILE A 159 13.53 -6.75 20.27
N SER A 160 13.46 -7.11 21.55
CA SER A 160 14.62 -7.20 22.46
C SER A 160 15.24 -8.60 22.52
N SER A 161 14.75 -9.56 21.73
CA SER A 161 15.25 -10.93 21.76
C SER A 161 16.69 -11.01 21.27
N SER A 162 17.52 -11.74 22.01
CA SER A 162 18.89 -12.11 21.62
C SER A 162 18.95 -13.44 20.85
N ALA A 163 17.81 -14.12 20.68
CA ALA A 163 17.75 -15.35 19.91
C ALA A 163 18.12 -15.09 18.44
N ALA A 164 18.76 -16.08 17.80
CA ALA A 164 19.05 -16.01 16.38
C ALA A 164 17.73 -15.89 15.60
N PRO A 165 17.60 -14.92 14.68
CA PRO A 165 16.37 -14.77 13.91
C PRO A 165 16.15 -15.97 13.00
N LEU A 166 14.89 -16.34 12.80
CA LEU A 166 14.48 -17.33 11.82
C LEU A 166 14.26 -16.67 10.46
N ASP A 167 14.60 -17.38 9.40
CA ASP A 167 14.39 -16.92 8.03
C ASP A 167 12.94 -17.11 7.63
N ALA A 168 12.26 -16.06 7.15
CA ALA A 168 10.88 -16.12 6.69
C ALA A 168 10.75 -15.71 5.23
N VAL A 169 10.17 -16.59 4.41
CA VAL A 169 10.01 -16.40 2.97
C VAL A 169 8.54 -16.42 2.59
N TRP A 170 8.08 -15.36 1.94
CA TRP A 170 6.71 -15.22 1.43
C TRP A 170 6.74 -15.10 -0.09
N PHE A 171 6.20 -16.10 -0.78
CA PHE A 171 6.09 -16.09 -2.23
C PHE A 171 4.87 -15.30 -2.70
N ALA A 172 4.96 -14.73 -3.91
CA ALA A 172 3.93 -13.90 -4.54
C ALA A 172 3.35 -12.78 -3.63
N SER A 173 4.18 -12.20 -2.76
CA SER A 173 3.76 -11.28 -1.69
C SER A 173 4.16 -9.82 -1.91
N ALA A 174 4.60 -9.45 -3.12
CA ALA A 174 5.06 -8.10 -3.42
C ALA A 174 4.02 -7.02 -3.07
N ALA A 175 2.73 -7.31 -3.29
CA ALA A 175 1.65 -6.39 -2.94
C ALA A 175 1.53 -6.15 -1.42
N SER A 176 1.91 -7.15 -0.61
CA SER A 176 1.88 -7.06 0.86
C SER A 176 3.10 -6.36 1.45
N TYR A 177 4.17 -6.16 0.67
CA TYR A 177 5.42 -5.60 1.17
C TYR A 177 5.24 -4.24 1.85
N TYR A 178 4.48 -3.34 1.21
CA TYR A 178 4.30 -1.97 1.71
C TYR A 178 3.54 -1.91 3.04
N ARG A 179 2.71 -2.92 3.32
CA ARG A 179 1.96 -3.05 4.58
C ARG A 179 2.81 -3.52 5.74
N LEU A 180 3.90 -4.22 5.46
CA LEU A 180 4.88 -4.65 6.47
C LEU A 180 6.01 -3.63 6.66
N LEU A 181 6.07 -2.62 5.79
CA LEU A 181 7.16 -1.66 5.78
C LEU A 181 7.10 -0.80 7.05
N ASN A 182 8.19 -0.82 7.83
CA ASN A 182 8.32 -0.17 9.13
C ASN A 182 7.50 -0.79 10.27
N ALA A 183 6.78 -1.90 10.05
CA ALA A 183 6.17 -2.65 11.13
C ALA A 183 7.25 -3.14 12.11
N ASP A 184 7.02 -2.96 13.41
CA ASP A 184 7.94 -3.45 14.44
C ASP A 184 7.68 -4.92 14.74
N THR A 185 6.39 -5.28 14.84
CA THR A 185 5.94 -6.66 15.00
C THR A 185 4.83 -7.00 14.00
N VAL A 186 4.69 -8.30 13.74
CA VAL A 186 3.65 -8.84 12.88
C VAL A 186 3.07 -10.11 13.51
N ASP A 187 1.83 -10.42 13.14
CA ASP A 187 1.30 -11.78 13.23
C ASP A 187 1.60 -12.51 11.92
N ILE A 188 2.24 -13.67 11.98
CA ILE A 188 2.55 -14.49 10.81
C ILE A 188 1.80 -15.82 10.82
N LEU A 189 1.27 -16.21 9.67
CA LEU A 189 0.84 -17.57 9.34
C LEU A 189 1.92 -18.22 8.48
N TYR A 190 2.39 -19.41 8.85
CA TYR A 190 3.49 -20.07 8.14
C TYR A 190 3.50 -21.59 8.29
N THR A 191 4.16 -22.26 7.35
CA THR A 191 4.59 -23.66 7.48
C THR A 191 6.09 -23.68 7.78
N PRO A 192 6.55 -24.23 8.92
CA PRO A 192 7.98 -24.36 9.22
C PRO A 192 8.60 -25.51 8.42
N GLY A 193 9.86 -25.36 8.03
CA GLY A 193 10.60 -26.39 7.32
C GLY A 193 12.12 -26.24 7.48
N ILE A 194 12.86 -27.24 6.99
CA ILE A 194 14.32 -27.18 6.90
C ILE A 194 14.71 -26.73 5.49
N ASN A 195 15.52 -25.68 5.42
CA ASN A 195 16.21 -25.27 4.21
C ASN A 195 17.65 -25.80 4.26
N ASN A 196 18.03 -26.61 3.29
CA ASN A 196 19.41 -27.07 3.10
C ASN A 196 20.07 -26.23 2.01
N TRP A 197 21.09 -25.46 2.37
CA TRP A 197 21.86 -24.66 1.43
C TRP A 197 23.35 -24.77 1.71
N ASN A 198 24.13 -25.11 0.68
CA ASN A 198 25.59 -25.33 0.79
C ASN A 198 25.99 -26.29 1.94
N GLY A 199 25.18 -27.32 2.20
CA GLY A 199 25.42 -28.28 3.27
C GLY A 199 25.07 -27.80 4.68
N PHE A 200 24.52 -26.59 4.84
CA PHE A 200 24.01 -26.09 6.10
C PHE A 200 22.48 -26.16 6.12
N ASP A 201 21.95 -26.86 7.12
CA ASP A 201 20.52 -26.84 7.41
C ASP A 201 20.19 -25.63 8.28
N SER A 202 19.13 -24.91 7.92
CA SER A 202 18.53 -23.86 8.75
C SER A 202 17.02 -24.02 8.81
N ILE A 203 16.40 -23.63 9.92
CA ILE A 203 14.95 -23.51 9.97
C ILE A 203 14.54 -22.32 9.09
N GLN A 204 13.54 -22.53 8.23
CA GLN A 204 12.94 -21.49 7.41
C GLN A 204 11.41 -21.60 7.51
N LEU A 205 10.76 -20.44 7.64
CA LEU A 205 9.32 -20.32 7.68
C LEU A 205 8.83 -19.96 6.28
N ARG A 206 8.00 -20.82 5.69
CA ARG A 206 7.26 -20.47 4.48
C ARG A 206 5.99 -19.73 4.89
N VAL A 207 6.03 -18.40 4.78
CA VAL A 207 4.92 -17.52 5.16
C VAL A 207 3.77 -17.68 4.16
N VAL A 208 2.57 -17.85 4.71
CA VAL A 208 1.29 -17.89 3.99
C VAL A 208 0.64 -16.51 3.99
N SER A 209 0.67 -15.84 5.15
CA SER A 209 0.14 -14.49 5.35
C SER A 209 0.86 -13.81 6.50
N ALA A 210 0.98 -12.49 6.45
CA ALA A 210 1.45 -11.70 7.58
C ALA A 210 0.56 -10.45 7.74
N LYS A 211 0.34 -10.04 8.98
CA LYS A 211 -0.40 -8.85 9.34
C LYS A 211 0.47 -7.98 10.24
N ALA A 212 0.73 -6.75 9.81
CA ALA A 212 1.41 -5.77 10.66
C ALA A 212 0.53 -5.40 11.84
N GLU A 213 1.15 -5.32 13.02
CA GLU A 213 0.50 -4.69 14.16
C GLU A 213 0.48 -3.18 14.02
N GLN A 214 -0.52 -2.58 14.67
CA GLN A 214 -0.56 -1.14 14.83
C GLN A 214 0.66 -0.66 15.63
N PRO A 215 1.24 0.50 15.28
CA PRO A 215 2.40 1.01 15.98
C PRO A 215 2.07 1.24 17.46
N ARG A 216 2.89 0.66 18.35
CA ARG A 216 2.72 0.82 19.81
C ARG A 216 3.13 2.22 20.23
N ASP A 217 4.27 2.69 19.71
CA ASP A 217 4.79 4.03 19.86
C ASP A 217 4.58 4.80 18.55
N ILE A 218 3.59 5.69 18.54
CA ILE A 218 3.21 6.49 17.38
C ILE A 218 4.32 7.48 17.02
N ASP A 219 4.98 8.08 18.02
CA ASP A 219 6.03 9.07 17.78
C ASP A 219 7.26 8.43 17.15
N ALA A 220 7.71 7.29 17.68
CA ALA A 220 8.83 6.55 17.10
C ALA A 220 8.51 6.04 15.69
N TYR A 221 7.27 5.60 15.44
CA TYR A 221 6.81 5.15 14.12
C TYR A 221 6.85 6.29 13.10
N ILE A 222 6.35 7.47 13.48
CA ILE A 222 6.39 8.68 12.64
C ILE A 222 7.82 9.13 12.38
N GLU A 223 8.69 9.11 13.38
CA GLU A 223 10.10 9.50 13.25
C GLU A 223 10.84 8.57 12.27
N LYS A 224 10.68 7.25 12.41
CA LYS A 224 11.18 6.24 11.46
C LYS A 224 10.63 6.47 10.05
N GLY A 225 9.41 7.01 9.95
CA GLY A 225 8.71 7.35 8.73
C GLY A 225 8.99 8.75 8.16
N MET A 226 9.77 9.61 8.83
CA MET A 226 9.91 11.03 8.45
C MET A 226 10.40 11.22 7.01
N ARG A 227 11.31 10.34 6.55
CA ARG A 227 11.79 10.34 5.16
C ARG A 227 10.66 10.25 4.12
N TYR A 228 9.55 9.57 4.43
CA TYR A 228 8.40 9.45 3.54
C TYR A 228 7.63 10.75 3.46
N PHE A 229 7.43 11.45 4.58
CA PHE A 229 6.85 12.79 4.61
C PHE A 229 7.67 13.79 3.80
N CYS A 230 9.00 13.80 3.97
CA CYS A 230 9.87 14.67 3.17
C CYS A 230 9.74 14.38 1.67
N ASN A 231 9.82 13.10 1.27
CA ASN A 231 9.69 12.73 -0.15
C ASN A 231 8.31 13.05 -0.73
N GLY A 232 7.24 12.74 0.02
CA GLY A 232 5.86 13.04 -0.37
C GLY A 232 5.64 14.55 -0.53
N LEU A 233 6.16 15.38 0.39
CA LEU A 233 6.08 16.84 0.28
C LEU A 233 6.77 17.35 -0.99
N LEU A 234 8.00 16.90 -1.27
CA LEU A 234 8.75 17.30 -2.47
C LEU A 234 8.03 16.93 -3.77
N GLU A 235 7.44 15.74 -3.84
CA GLU A 235 6.67 15.30 -5.00
C GLU A 235 5.40 16.12 -5.16
N ASN A 236 4.64 16.29 -4.06
CA ASN A 236 3.32 16.87 -4.13
C ASN A 236 3.35 18.37 -4.43
N LEU A 237 4.41 19.08 -4.01
CA LEU A 237 4.60 20.50 -4.32
C LEU A 237 4.71 20.78 -5.83
N SER A 238 5.02 19.79 -6.66
CA SER A 238 5.12 19.95 -8.12
C SER A 238 3.78 20.09 -8.84
N TYR A 239 2.66 19.73 -8.20
CA TYR A 239 1.34 19.69 -8.82
C TYR A 239 0.55 21.00 -8.71
N ARG A 240 1.17 22.14 -8.40
CA ARG A 240 0.43 23.38 -8.05
C ARG A 240 -0.46 23.90 -9.21
N LEU A 241 -1.73 24.16 -8.90
CA LEU A 241 -2.68 24.86 -9.79
C LEU A 241 -2.90 26.31 -9.36
N SER A 242 -3.36 27.15 -10.29
CA SER A 242 -3.69 28.55 -10.03
C SER A 242 -4.97 28.74 -9.21
N GLU A 243 -5.93 27.82 -9.31
CA GLU A 243 -7.23 27.91 -8.66
C GLU A 243 -7.37 26.87 -7.52
N PRO A 244 -8.13 27.19 -6.46
CA PRO A 244 -8.37 26.26 -5.35
C PRO A 244 -9.35 25.14 -5.73
N GLU A 245 -9.08 23.94 -5.22
CA GLU A 245 -9.91 22.75 -5.45
C GLU A 245 -11.08 22.68 -4.45
N GLN A 246 -12.29 22.48 -4.97
CA GLN A 246 -13.48 22.20 -4.18
C GLN A 246 -13.72 20.70 -4.13
N LEU A 247 -13.84 20.15 -2.92
CA LEU A 247 -14.23 18.77 -2.67
C LEU A 247 -15.47 18.73 -1.78
N PRO A 248 -16.38 17.76 -1.97
CA PRO A 248 -17.48 17.54 -1.04
C PRO A 248 -16.96 17.22 0.37
N GLU A 249 -17.44 17.95 1.37
CA GLU A 249 -17.19 17.64 2.77
C GLU A 249 -18.10 16.53 3.27
N ILE A 250 -17.59 15.72 4.20
CA ILE A 250 -18.39 14.73 4.91
C ILE A 250 -18.96 15.40 6.17
N CYS A 251 -20.29 15.46 6.28
CA CYS A 251 -20.97 15.85 7.51
C CYS A 251 -20.72 14.79 8.59
N GLU A 252 -19.73 15.04 9.45
CA GLU A 252 -19.56 14.41 10.77
C GLU A 252 -19.60 12.87 10.78
N THR A 253 -18.75 12.21 10.00
CA THR A 253 -18.56 10.74 10.07
C THR A 253 -17.17 10.45 10.60
N THR A 254 -17.04 9.60 11.62
CA THR A 254 -15.74 9.15 12.15
C THR A 254 -15.04 8.19 11.20
N LEU A 255 -13.73 8.02 11.31
CA LEU A 255 -13.02 7.00 10.53
C LEU A 255 -13.58 5.60 10.83
N ALA A 256 -13.91 5.33 12.10
CA ALA A 256 -14.50 4.07 12.53
C ALA A 256 -15.80 3.76 11.77
N GLU A 257 -16.66 4.77 11.58
CA GLU A 257 -17.91 4.60 10.85
C GLU A 257 -17.69 4.45 9.34
N LEU A 258 -16.71 5.15 8.75
CA LEU A 258 -16.35 4.94 7.35
C LEU A 258 -15.82 3.52 7.10
N CYS A 259 -14.99 3.02 8.02
CA CYS A 259 -14.41 1.69 7.94
C CYS A 259 -15.43 0.58 8.27
N SER A 260 -16.49 0.86 9.03
CA SER A 260 -17.55 -0.13 9.30
C SER A 260 -18.58 -0.22 8.17
N ARG A 261 -18.81 0.88 7.44
CA ARG A 261 -19.74 0.93 6.30
C ARG A 261 -19.30 0.12 5.08
N SER A 262 -18.00 -0.15 4.94
CA SER A 262 -17.45 -0.98 3.87
C SER A 262 -16.23 -1.72 4.36
N ILE A 263 -16.14 -3.00 4.05
CA ILE A 263 -15.02 -3.86 4.47
C ILE A 263 -13.75 -3.60 3.62
N SER A 264 -13.91 -2.95 2.48
CA SER A 264 -12.85 -2.74 1.48
C SER A 264 -13.11 -1.52 0.60
N GLY A 265 -12.07 -1.02 -0.09
CA GLY A 265 -12.21 0.00 -1.13
C GLY A 265 -12.24 1.46 -0.64
N LEU A 266 -11.96 1.70 0.65
CA LEU A 266 -11.70 3.04 1.19
C LEU A 266 -10.19 3.32 1.24
N LEU A 267 -9.76 4.44 0.64
CA LEU A 267 -8.42 4.98 0.78
C LEU A 267 -8.48 6.29 1.55
N VAL A 268 -7.77 6.39 2.66
CA VAL A 268 -7.63 7.61 3.45
C VAL A 268 -6.24 8.19 3.23
N LEU A 269 -6.17 9.42 2.74
CA LEU A 269 -4.93 10.12 2.45
C LEU A 269 -4.59 11.08 3.59
N VAL A 270 -3.35 11.00 4.06
CA VAL A 270 -2.85 11.80 5.18
C VAL A 270 -1.51 12.41 4.80
N PHE A 271 -1.46 13.74 4.71
CA PHE A 271 -0.33 14.48 4.19
C PHE A 271 0.60 15.01 5.30
N SER A 272 0.04 15.52 6.40
CA SER A 272 0.80 16.09 7.51
C SER A 272 1.13 15.08 8.61
N VAL A 273 2.17 15.42 9.39
CA VAL A 273 2.63 14.60 10.51
C VAL A 273 1.63 14.62 11.66
N GLU A 274 1.04 15.78 11.95
CA GLU A 274 0.05 15.98 13.01
C GLU A 274 -1.20 15.13 12.76
N SER A 275 -1.70 15.16 11.53
CA SER A 275 -2.84 14.36 11.13
C SER A 275 -2.53 12.86 11.11
N ALA A 276 -1.30 12.47 10.76
CA ALA A 276 -0.85 11.09 10.87
C ALA A 276 -0.83 10.60 12.33
N LYS A 277 -0.38 11.43 13.28
CA LYS A 277 -0.45 11.08 14.71
C LYS A 277 -1.89 10.92 15.17
N LYS A 278 -2.77 11.87 14.81
CA LYS A 278 -4.19 11.86 15.18
C LYS A 278 -4.92 10.61 14.67
N ILE A 279 -4.78 10.29 13.38
CA ILE A 279 -5.48 9.14 12.79
C ILE A 279 -4.95 7.81 13.33
N LEU A 280 -3.65 7.71 13.61
CA LEU A 280 -3.06 6.51 14.21
C LEU A 280 -3.60 6.30 15.63
N ASP A 281 -3.73 7.37 16.41
CA ASP A 281 -4.32 7.30 17.75
C ASP A 281 -5.83 7.00 17.70
N GLU A 282 -6.57 7.54 16.73
CA GLU A 282 -8.00 7.23 16.50
C GLU A 282 -8.20 5.75 16.17
N ILE A 283 -7.38 5.19 15.27
CA ILE A 283 -7.41 3.76 14.90
C ILE A 283 -7.15 2.88 16.13
N ARG A 284 -6.16 3.24 16.93
CA ARG A 284 -5.76 2.48 18.12
C ARG A 284 -6.82 2.55 19.22
N SER A 285 -7.29 3.75 19.57
CA SER A 285 -8.25 3.99 20.65
C SER A 285 -9.65 3.44 20.33
N SER A 286 -10.09 3.56 19.08
CA SER A 286 -11.39 3.05 18.63
C SER A 286 -11.35 1.58 18.19
N GLN A 287 -10.18 0.92 18.32
CA GLN A 287 -9.94 -0.46 17.92
C GLN A 287 -10.42 -0.77 16.49
N ILE A 288 -10.17 0.17 15.56
CA ILE A 288 -10.59 0.02 14.17
C ILE A 288 -9.81 -1.16 13.56
N GLY A 289 -10.50 -2.28 13.39
CA GLY A 289 -9.96 -3.47 12.74
C GLY A 289 -9.94 -3.34 11.21
N ASN A 290 -9.15 -4.20 10.56
CA ASN A 290 -9.15 -4.39 9.10
C ASN A 290 -8.79 -3.14 8.28
N VAL A 291 -7.92 -2.29 8.82
CA VAL A 291 -7.34 -1.14 8.12
C VAL A 291 -5.84 -1.33 7.98
N ASP A 292 -5.36 -1.31 6.74
CA ASP A 292 -3.93 -1.32 6.43
C ASP A 292 -3.34 0.07 6.63
N ILE A 293 -2.13 0.15 7.18
CA ILE A 293 -1.38 1.41 7.32
C ILE A 293 -0.13 1.33 6.46
N CYS A 294 -0.02 2.25 5.51
CA CYS A 294 1.07 2.29 4.55
C CYS A 294 1.70 3.67 4.50
N TYR A 295 2.97 3.73 4.14
CA TYR A 295 3.65 4.96 3.73
C TYR A 295 3.80 5.04 2.23
N SER A 296 3.61 6.23 1.67
CA SER A 296 3.92 6.65 0.30
C SER A 296 3.16 5.97 -0.83
N CYS A 297 3.03 4.66 -0.83
CA CYS A 297 2.36 3.92 -1.89
C CYS A 297 1.57 2.74 -1.35
N VAL A 298 0.63 2.29 -2.18
CA VAL A 298 -0.16 1.08 -2.00
C VAL A 298 0.00 0.28 -3.28
N ALA A 299 0.08 -1.05 -3.17
CA ALA A 299 0.18 -1.88 -4.36
C ALA A 299 -1.08 -1.78 -5.21
N ASP A 300 -0.91 -1.77 -6.54
CA ASP A 300 -2.03 -1.98 -7.45
C ASP A 300 -2.61 -3.37 -7.19
N SER A 301 -3.82 -3.39 -6.62
CA SER A 301 -4.54 -4.60 -6.34
C SER A 301 -6.02 -4.40 -6.68
N PRO A 302 -6.65 -5.37 -7.37
CA PRO A 302 -8.09 -5.34 -7.56
C PRO A 302 -8.86 -5.57 -6.25
N VAL A 303 -8.18 -6.07 -5.21
CA VAL A 303 -8.73 -6.28 -3.87
C VAL A 303 -7.89 -5.48 -2.87
N CYS A 304 -8.50 -4.44 -2.31
CA CYS A 304 -7.87 -3.57 -1.34
C CYS A 304 -8.67 -3.56 -0.04
N CYS A 305 -8.03 -3.85 1.08
CA CYS A 305 -8.59 -3.50 2.38
C CYS A 305 -8.70 -1.98 2.49
N ASN A 306 -9.52 -1.52 3.45
CA ASN A 306 -9.49 -0.11 3.81
C ASN A 306 -8.05 0.25 4.19
N THR A 307 -7.54 1.37 3.67
CA THR A 307 -6.13 1.71 3.81
C THR A 307 -5.97 3.16 4.24
N VAL A 308 -5.17 3.40 5.26
CA VAL A 308 -4.61 4.71 5.58
C VAL A 308 -3.24 4.83 4.95
N LEU A 309 -3.11 5.79 4.03
CA LEU A 309 -1.86 6.09 3.33
C LEU A 309 -1.27 7.40 3.86
N LEU A 310 -0.19 7.24 4.63
CA LEU A 310 0.61 8.33 5.18
C LEU A 310 1.61 8.83 4.14
N ALA A 311 1.79 10.14 4.05
CA ALA A 311 2.74 10.79 3.14
C ALA A 311 2.64 10.29 1.69
N PRO A 312 1.45 10.37 1.05
CA PRO A 312 1.20 9.78 -0.26
C PRO A 312 2.11 10.37 -1.34
N GLN A 313 2.61 9.49 -2.20
CA GLN A 313 3.32 9.81 -3.44
C GLN A 313 2.37 9.60 -4.60
N LEU A 314 1.90 10.69 -5.20
CA LEU A 314 0.85 10.71 -6.21
C LEU A 314 1.17 9.84 -7.44
N ALA A 315 2.43 9.82 -7.89
CA ALA A 315 2.87 9.00 -9.00
C ALA A 315 2.72 7.49 -8.73
N ASN A 316 2.70 7.10 -7.45
CA ASN A 316 2.66 5.72 -6.98
C ASN A 316 1.30 5.32 -6.39
N LEU A 317 0.27 6.18 -6.50
CA LEU A 317 -1.07 5.79 -6.11
C LEU A 317 -1.61 4.69 -7.04
N PRO A 318 -2.49 3.80 -6.58
CA PRO A 318 -3.06 2.80 -7.45
C PRO A 318 -4.09 3.42 -8.41
N ALA A 319 -4.25 2.82 -9.60
CA ALA A 319 -5.24 3.30 -10.57
C ALA A 319 -6.66 2.74 -10.32
N PHE A 320 -6.74 1.63 -9.60
CA PHE A 320 -7.98 0.90 -9.30
C PHE A 320 -7.94 0.30 -7.88
N GLY A 321 -9.04 -0.32 -7.45
CA GLY A 321 -9.13 -1.00 -6.15
C GLY A 321 -9.80 -0.18 -5.04
N PHE A 322 -9.89 1.14 -5.20
CA PHE A 322 -10.55 2.04 -4.25
C PHE A 322 -11.70 2.79 -4.91
N SER A 323 -12.90 2.67 -4.35
CA SER A 323 -14.11 3.37 -4.81
C SER A 323 -14.35 4.68 -4.06
N LYS A 324 -13.74 4.84 -2.89
CA LYS A 324 -13.80 6.07 -2.09
C LYS A 324 -12.40 6.51 -1.69
N VAL A 325 -12.09 7.78 -1.93
CA VAL A 325 -10.85 8.42 -1.48
C VAL A 325 -11.22 9.57 -0.54
N VAL A 326 -10.71 9.51 0.69
CA VAL A 326 -10.97 10.48 1.74
C VAL A 326 -9.69 11.24 2.04
N PHE A 327 -9.74 12.57 1.95
CA PHE A 327 -8.68 13.45 2.43
C PHE A 327 -8.92 13.70 3.90
N TYR A 328 -8.04 13.15 4.75
CA TYR A 328 -8.13 13.36 6.19
C TYR A 328 -7.67 14.77 6.59
N ASP A 329 -6.75 15.34 5.81
CA ASP A 329 -6.21 16.68 5.99
C ASP A 329 -5.97 17.37 4.64
N ASN A 330 -5.62 18.65 4.66
CA ASN A 330 -5.42 19.43 3.44
C ASN A 330 -4.08 19.09 2.76
N PRO A 331 -4.05 18.85 1.45
CA PRO A 331 -2.81 18.60 0.74
C PRO A 331 -1.89 19.84 0.73
N PRO A 332 -0.58 19.68 0.46
CA PRO A 332 0.39 20.78 0.49
C PRO A 332 0.20 21.82 -0.62
N CYS A 333 -0.54 21.49 -1.69
CA CYS A 333 -0.89 22.45 -2.73
C CYS A 333 -2.20 22.06 -3.46
N SER A 334 -2.75 23.04 -4.19
CA SER A 334 -4.06 23.04 -4.83
C SER A 334 -4.19 22.23 -6.13
N GLY A 335 -3.20 21.45 -6.55
CA GLY A 335 -3.42 20.53 -7.69
C GLY A 335 -3.22 19.06 -7.36
N VAL A 336 -3.03 18.77 -6.08
CA VAL A 336 -2.94 17.40 -5.58
C VAL A 336 -4.27 16.68 -5.78
N CYS A 337 -5.43 17.31 -5.52
CA CYS A 337 -6.70 16.61 -5.67
C CYS A 337 -6.96 16.27 -7.15
N THR A 338 -6.70 17.18 -8.07
CA THR A 338 -6.87 17.02 -9.52
C THR A 338 -5.97 15.90 -10.05
N ALA A 339 -4.72 15.85 -9.59
CA ALA A 339 -3.79 14.78 -9.96
C ALA A 339 -4.32 13.41 -9.50
N ILE A 340 -4.89 13.34 -8.29
CA ILE A 340 -5.52 12.12 -7.77
C ILE A 340 -6.80 11.78 -8.56
N SER A 341 -7.68 12.76 -8.84
CA SER A 341 -8.92 12.53 -9.60
C SER A 341 -8.64 11.98 -11.00
N ARG A 342 -7.58 12.46 -11.66
CA ARG A 342 -7.19 11.96 -12.99
C ARG A 342 -6.70 10.52 -12.94
N ARG A 343 -5.99 10.15 -11.88
CA ARG A 343 -5.42 8.82 -11.72
C ARG A 343 -6.44 7.80 -11.22
N MET A 344 -7.35 8.22 -10.35
CA MET A 344 -8.39 7.40 -9.71
C MET A 344 -9.78 7.85 -10.16
N SER A 345 -10.00 7.91 -11.48
CA SER A 345 -11.19 8.55 -12.09
C SER A 345 -12.52 7.88 -11.76
N SER A 346 -12.51 6.65 -11.25
CA SER A 346 -13.70 5.90 -10.83
C SER A 346 -14.05 6.09 -9.35
N ALA A 347 -13.18 6.72 -8.56
CA ALA A 347 -13.36 6.88 -7.12
C ALA A 347 -14.09 8.19 -6.78
N SER A 348 -15.03 8.12 -5.85
CA SER A 348 -15.62 9.33 -5.27
C SER A 348 -14.64 9.96 -4.28
N MET A 349 -14.38 11.25 -4.41
CA MET A 349 -13.45 11.99 -3.56
C MET A 349 -14.19 12.82 -2.52
N LEU A 350 -13.74 12.72 -1.27
CA LEU A 350 -14.40 13.33 -0.12
C LEU A 350 -13.35 13.94 0.81
N ARG A 351 -13.75 14.94 1.61
CA ARG A 351 -12.87 15.57 2.61
C ARG A 351 -13.46 15.44 4.00
N MET A 352 -12.60 15.17 4.99
CA MET A 352 -12.96 15.26 6.41
C MET A 352 -13.15 16.73 6.85
N PRO A 353 -14.11 17.02 7.73
CA PRO A 353 -14.28 18.36 8.27
C PRO A 353 -12.98 18.82 8.94
N CYS A 354 -12.45 19.93 8.43
CA CYS A 354 -11.04 20.31 8.42
C CYS A 354 -10.17 19.96 9.65
N THR A 355 -9.04 19.30 9.40
CA THR A 355 -7.80 19.55 10.16
C THR A 355 -6.89 20.45 9.33
N ASN A 356 -6.46 21.60 9.89
CA ASN A 356 -5.39 22.38 9.27
C ASN A 356 -4.12 21.53 9.24
N SER A 357 -3.55 21.34 8.05
CA SER A 357 -2.28 20.65 7.86
C SER A 357 -1.13 21.62 8.09
N ASP A 358 -0.21 21.23 8.97
CA ASP A 358 1.07 21.88 9.09
C ASP A 358 2.15 21.04 8.37
N PHE A 359 2.93 21.72 7.52
CA PHE A 359 4.05 21.13 6.82
C PHE A 359 5.38 21.74 7.25
N GLY A 360 5.36 22.72 8.17
CA GLY A 360 6.55 23.40 8.70
C GLY A 360 7.51 22.41 9.33
N ARG A 361 7.01 21.48 10.17
CA ARG A 361 7.83 20.42 10.75
C ARG A 361 8.58 19.60 9.71
N VAL A 362 7.90 19.15 8.66
CA VAL A 362 8.53 18.41 7.55
C VAL A 362 9.52 19.30 6.79
N ALA A 363 9.18 20.58 6.59
CA ALA A 363 10.00 21.54 5.86
C ALA A 363 11.31 21.89 6.59
N LEU A 364 11.32 21.83 7.93
CA LEU A 364 12.51 22.04 8.75
C LEU A 364 13.61 20.98 8.50
N HIS A 365 13.25 19.78 8.02
CA HIS A 365 14.22 18.73 7.70
C HIS A 365 15.03 19.00 6.41
N PHE A 366 14.62 19.93 5.55
CA PHE A 366 15.40 20.28 4.36
C PHE A 366 16.54 21.24 4.71
N ALA A 367 17.71 21.04 4.12
CA ALA A 367 18.78 22.03 4.17
C ALA A 367 18.51 23.09 3.08
N CYS A 368 18.20 24.30 3.51
CA CYS A 368 17.91 25.44 2.62
C CYS A 368 18.91 26.59 2.76
N ASP A 369 19.88 26.48 3.66
CA ASP A 369 20.89 27.52 3.82
C ASP A 369 21.75 27.66 2.56
N ARG A 370 22.25 28.88 2.36
CA ARG A 370 23.00 29.24 1.16
C ARG A 370 24.28 28.42 1.02
N ASP A 371 24.92 28.08 2.13
CA ASP A 371 26.18 27.33 2.14
C ASP A 371 25.96 25.89 1.66
N PHE A 372 24.91 25.23 2.14
CA PHE A 372 24.48 23.93 1.66
C PHE A 372 24.20 23.94 0.15
N MET A 373 23.46 24.94 -0.33
CA MET A 373 23.12 25.04 -1.76
C MET A 373 24.35 25.25 -2.64
N VAL A 374 25.31 26.08 -2.19
CA VAL A 374 26.59 26.29 -2.90
C VAL A 374 27.43 25.02 -2.92
N CYS A 375 27.54 24.33 -1.77
CA CYS A 375 28.29 23.07 -1.69
C CYS A 375 27.67 21.98 -2.56
N SER A 376 26.33 21.86 -2.52
CA SER A 376 25.56 20.94 -3.34
C SER A 376 25.76 21.21 -4.82
N TYR A 377 25.68 22.47 -5.25
CA TYR A 377 25.87 22.85 -6.65
C TYR A 377 27.26 22.48 -7.17
N LYS A 378 28.32 22.86 -6.43
CA LYS A 378 29.71 22.52 -6.79
C LYS A 378 29.90 21.01 -6.93
N LEU A 379 29.32 20.25 -6.01
CA LEU A 379 29.41 18.80 -6.03
C LEU A 379 28.67 18.19 -7.23
N VAL A 380 27.45 18.66 -7.52
CA VAL A 380 26.66 18.23 -8.69
C VAL A 380 27.45 18.48 -9.97
N GLN A 381 28.00 19.69 -10.13
CA GLN A 381 28.80 20.05 -11.31
C GLN A 381 29.98 19.09 -11.49
N SER A 382 30.70 18.78 -10.40
CA SER A 382 31.82 17.83 -10.41
C SER A 382 31.40 16.41 -10.78
N ILE A 383 30.29 15.91 -10.24
CA ILE A 383 29.79 14.55 -10.53
C ILE A 383 29.35 14.46 -12.00
N LEU A 384 28.57 15.42 -12.49
CA LEU A 384 28.02 15.40 -13.84
C LEU A 384 29.04 15.74 -14.92
N ALA A 385 30.12 16.46 -14.56
CA ALA A 385 31.27 16.66 -15.46
C ALA A 385 32.04 15.35 -15.72
N ALA A 386 32.03 14.41 -14.76
CA ALA A 386 32.67 13.11 -14.94
C ALA A 386 31.84 12.19 -15.85
N SER A 387 30.53 12.10 -15.60
CA SER A 387 29.62 11.30 -16.43
C SER A 387 28.15 11.66 -16.15
N PRO A 388 27.28 11.73 -17.18
CA PRO A 388 25.84 11.78 -16.97
C PRO A 388 25.37 10.57 -16.15
N CYS A 389 24.43 10.78 -15.24
CA CYS A 389 23.91 9.72 -14.38
C CYS A 389 22.43 9.90 -14.08
N SER A 390 21.77 8.86 -13.56
CA SER A 390 20.37 8.98 -13.13
C SER A 390 20.22 9.95 -11.95
N GLN A 391 19.02 10.51 -11.76
CA GLN A 391 18.72 11.34 -10.59
C GLN A 391 18.96 10.59 -9.27
N GLY A 392 18.57 9.32 -9.21
CA GLY A 392 18.77 8.49 -8.01
C GLY A 392 20.26 8.28 -7.69
N GLU A 393 21.07 8.00 -8.71
CA GLU A 393 22.53 7.85 -8.55
C GLU A 393 23.18 9.17 -8.09
N LEU A 394 22.78 10.30 -8.69
CA LEU A 394 23.26 11.62 -8.29
C LEU A 394 22.92 11.92 -6.83
N CYS A 395 21.66 11.72 -6.44
CA CYS A 395 21.21 11.93 -5.06
C CYS A 395 21.94 11.02 -4.07
N GLY A 396 22.19 9.75 -4.43
CA GLY A 396 22.97 8.82 -3.61
C GLY A 396 24.42 9.27 -3.42
N LYS A 397 25.10 9.67 -4.51
CA LYS A 397 26.48 10.21 -4.44
C LYS A 397 26.55 11.49 -3.60
N MET A 398 25.57 12.39 -3.76
CA MET A 398 25.48 13.63 -2.98
C MET A 398 25.23 13.36 -1.50
N SER A 399 24.25 12.51 -1.18
CA SER A 399 23.90 12.11 0.18
C SER A 399 25.12 11.58 0.93
N ASN A 400 25.89 10.67 0.30
CA ASN A 400 27.11 10.12 0.88
C ASN A 400 28.22 11.16 1.09
N LYS A 401 28.46 12.03 0.10
CA LYS A 401 29.57 13.00 0.16
C LYS A 401 29.29 14.21 1.06
N LEU A 402 28.04 14.65 1.14
CA LEU A 402 27.62 15.77 1.98
C LEU A 402 27.17 15.30 3.38
N ASN A 403 27.08 13.99 3.59
CA ASN A 403 26.55 13.38 4.82
C ASN A 403 25.16 13.93 5.19
N VAL A 404 24.26 13.97 4.20
CA VAL A 404 22.87 14.42 4.37
C VAL A 404 21.89 13.34 3.92
N PRO A 405 20.65 13.32 4.44
CA PRO A 405 19.63 12.42 3.96
C PRO A 405 19.36 12.57 2.45
N VAL A 406 19.00 11.46 1.78
CA VAL A 406 18.76 11.43 0.33
C VAL A 406 17.70 12.45 -0.12
N TYR A 407 16.70 12.73 0.71
CA TYR A 407 15.66 13.73 0.39
C TYR A 407 16.22 15.17 0.35
N CYS A 408 17.26 15.51 1.12
CA CYS A 408 17.93 16.82 1.03
C CYS A 408 18.71 16.96 -0.27
N ALA A 409 19.41 15.89 -0.68
CA ALA A 409 20.08 15.86 -1.98
C ALA A 409 19.06 15.97 -3.12
N LEU A 410 17.94 15.24 -3.04
CA LEU A 410 16.85 15.31 -4.01
C LEU A 410 16.24 16.71 -4.11
N PHE A 411 16.02 17.37 -2.98
CA PHE A 411 15.55 18.76 -2.94
C PHE A 411 16.50 19.68 -3.73
N ALA A 412 17.80 19.66 -3.42
CA ALA A 412 18.79 20.48 -4.11
C ALA A 412 18.84 20.19 -5.62
N VAL A 413 18.85 18.91 -6.02
CA VAL A 413 18.84 18.49 -7.42
C VAL A 413 17.60 19.02 -8.15
N ARG A 414 16.41 18.92 -7.57
CA ARG A 414 15.17 19.44 -8.18
C ARG A 414 15.18 20.96 -8.32
N VAL A 415 15.69 21.68 -7.32
CA VAL A 415 15.88 23.14 -7.40
C VAL A 415 16.82 23.49 -8.55
N PHE A 416 17.93 22.77 -8.73
CA PHE A 416 18.85 23.02 -9.83
C PHE A 416 18.26 22.71 -11.21
N ILE A 417 17.38 21.71 -11.31
CA ILE A 417 16.61 21.44 -12.53
C ILE A 417 15.66 22.61 -12.82
N GLU A 418 14.89 23.07 -11.84
CA GLU A 418 13.96 24.21 -12.02
C GLU A 418 14.67 25.51 -12.42
N LEU A 419 15.87 25.75 -11.89
CA LEU A 419 16.69 26.91 -12.24
C LEU A 419 17.45 26.74 -13.57
N GLY A 420 17.34 25.58 -14.22
CA GLY A 420 18.02 25.29 -15.49
C GLY A 420 19.53 25.11 -15.38
N PHE A 421 20.06 24.86 -14.18
CA PHE A 421 21.49 24.64 -13.96
C PHE A 421 21.96 23.24 -14.39
N ILE A 422 21.04 22.28 -14.34
CA ILE A 422 21.20 20.91 -14.84
C ILE A 422 19.92 20.51 -15.58
N GLU A 423 20.04 19.56 -16.50
CA GLU A 423 18.92 19.15 -17.35
C GLU A 423 18.93 17.64 -17.62
N PHE A 424 17.78 17.11 -18.00
CA PHE A 424 17.65 15.74 -18.47
C PHE A 424 18.10 15.63 -19.94
N THR A 425 18.94 14.65 -20.21
CA THR A 425 19.21 14.17 -21.57
C THR A 425 17.99 13.45 -22.14
N PRO A 426 17.91 13.25 -23.47
CA PRO A 426 16.86 12.43 -24.08
C PRO A 426 16.79 11.00 -23.53
N GLY A 427 17.91 10.46 -23.03
CA GLY A 427 17.99 9.15 -22.39
C GLY A 427 17.62 9.13 -20.90
N GLY A 428 17.13 10.25 -20.33
CA GLY A 428 16.69 10.34 -18.94
C GLY A 428 17.80 10.47 -17.90
N ALA A 429 19.08 10.53 -18.31
CA ALA A 429 20.20 10.86 -17.42
C ALA A 429 20.32 12.38 -17.24
N LEU A 430 20.81 12.84 -16.09
CA LEU A 430 21.10 14.24 -15.82
C LEU A 430 22.48 14.61 -16.35
N ARG A 431 22.62 15.86 -16.82
CA ARG A 431 23.89 16.49 -17.19
C ARG A 431 23.91 17.97 -16.79
N ASN A 432 25.10 18.58 -16.80
CA ASN A 432 25.22 20.03 -16.69
C ASN A 432 24.61 20.71 -17.93
N SER A 433 23.85 21.78 -17.72
CA SER A 433 23.29 22.57 -18.82
C SER A 433 24.39 23.29 -19.60
N SER A 434 24.27 23.33 -20.94
CA SER A 434 25.22 24.05 -21.81
C SER A 434 25.03 25.56 -21.77
N GLU A 435 23.81 26.03 -21.47
CA GLU A 435 23.47 27.45 -21.33
C GLU A 435 22.94 27.70 -19.92
N ILE A 436 23.71 28.40 -19.09
CA ILE A 436 23.28 28.75 -17.72
C ILE A 436 22.83 30.20 -17.70
N ARG A 437 21.55 30.43 -17.43
CA ARG A 437 21.04 31.76 -17.12
C ARG A 437 21.18 32.01 -15.62
N PRO A 438 21.80 33.13 -15.18
CA PRO A 438 21.84 33.48 -13.77
C PRO A 438 20.42 33.59 -13.21
N ALA A 439 20.13 32.85 -12.15
CA ALA A 439 18.85 32.88 -11.46
C ALA A 439 19.06 32.80 -9.95
N PRO A 440 18.36 33.62 -9.14
CA PRO A 440 18.40 33.47 -7.69
C PRO A 440 17.67 32.20 -7.25
N LEU A 441 18.02 31.64 -6.09
CA LEU A 441 17.36 30.43 -5.56
C LEU A 441 15.84 30.61 -5.43
N CYS A 442 15.37 31.81 -5.07
CA CYS A 442 13.95 32.13 -4.97
C CYS A 442 13.18 32.08 -6.30
N ALA A 443 13.88 32.03 -7.44
CA ALA A 443 13.24 31.78 -8.73
C ALA A 443 12.74 30.33 -8.89
N SER A 444 13.29 29.39 -8.12
CA SER A 444 12.73 28.03 -8.02
C SER A 444 11.45 28.07 -7.19
N THR A 445 10.39 27.52 -7.75
CA THR A 445 9.09 27.46 -7.08
C THR A 445 9.13 26.48 -5.92
N LEU A 446 9.87 25.38 -6.06
CA LEU A 446 10.11 24.40 -5.00
C LEU A 446 10.90 25.00 -3.83
N TYR A 447 12.04 25.65 -4.10
CA TYR A 447 12.84 26.29 -3.05
C TYR A 447 12.00 27.31 -2.27
N SER A 448 11.32 28.21 -2.98
CA SER A 448 10.46 29.24 -2.38
C SER A 448 9.25 28.64 -1.63
N ALA A 449 8.73 27.48 -2.05
CA ALA A 449 7.67 26.80 -1.33
C ALA A 449 8.16 26.23 0.01
N VAL A 450 9.30 25.52 0.00
CA VAL A 450 9.89 24.93 1.22
C VAL A 450 10.31 26.02 2.21
N GLU A 451 10.97 27.09 1.74
CA GLU A 451 11.36 28.21 2.59
C GLU A 451 10.15 28.90 3.25
N ARG A 452 9.05 29.12 2.51
CA ARG A 452 7.82 29.68 3.09
C ARG A 452 7.21 28.78 4.16
N LEU A 453 7.29 27.46 3.99
CA LEU A 453 6.81 26.51 4.99
C LEU A 453 7.69 26.51 6.25
N ARG A 454 9.01 26.67 6.10
CA ARG A 454 9.96 26.77 7.23
C ARG A 454 9.80 28.04 8.06
N THR A 455 9.45 29.14 7.40
CA THR A 455 9.38 30.50 7.97
C THR A 455 7.97 30.91 8.41
N ARG A 456 6.97 30.04 8.27
CA ARG A 456 5.66 30.26 8.91
C ARG A 456 5.90 30.30 10.42
N ASN A 457 5.78 31.49 11.01
CA ASN A 457 5.86 31.68 12.45
C ASN A 457 4.93 30.70 13.15
N PHE A 458 5.50 29.80 13.94
CA PHE A 458 4.78 29.09 14.99
C PHE A 458 4.40 30.17 16.02
N PRO A 459 3.11 30.37 16.36
CA PRO A 459 2.81 31.11 17.57
C PRO A 459 3.37 30.27 18.73
N ASP A 460 4.36 30.83 19.41
CA ASP A 460 4.92 30.26 20.63
C ASP A 460 3.78 29.92 21.60
N SER A 461 3.80 28.67 22.07
CA SER A 461 3.16 28.29 23.31
C SER A 461 3.65 29.21 24.43
N GLU A 462 2.69 29.84 25.13
CA GLU A 462 2.82 30.30 26.52
C GLU A 462 4.09 31.10 26.82
N GLN A 463 4.05 32.40 26.53
CA GLN A 463 4.67 33.35 27.45
C GLN A 463 3.86 33.28 28.75
N ASP A 464 4.41 32.58 29.73
CA ASP A 464 4.14 32.80 31.15
C ASP A 464 4.23 34.31 31.40
N ASP A 465 3.08 34.96 31.56
CA ASP A 465 2.97 36.16 32.37
C ASP A 465 3.27 35.75 33.82
N SER A 466 4.56 35.76 34.16
CA SER A 466 5.01 35.78 35.56
C SER A 466 6.07 36.89 35.73
N ASP A 467 5.61 37.98 36.34
CA ASP A 467 6.31 38.89 37.26
C ASP A 467 7.65 39.52 36.84
N GLU A 468 7.63 40.79 36.45
CA GLU A 468 8.03 41.98 37.27
C GLU A 468 7.86 43.30 36.50
#